data_AF-A0AAU4ZE46-F1
#
_entry.id   AF-A0AAU4ZE46-F1
#
_cell.length_a   1.000
_cell.length_b   1.000
_cell.length_c   1.000
_cell.angle_alpha   90.00
_cell.angle_beta   90.00
_cell.angle_gamma   90.00
#
_symmetry.space_group_name_H-M   'P 1'
#
loop_
_entity.id
_entity.type
_entity.pdbx_description
1 polymer ?
#
loop_
_entity_poly.entity_id
_entity_poly.type
_entity_poly.pdbx_seq_one_letter_code
_entity_poly.pdbx_strand_id
1 'polypeptide(L)'
;MRTVLVTGPGGAGRTTVAAATALAAARRGRRTLLLTADGIPGFPEDTEPTEVTDGLWSARIDSGEHFRAELLALQDQASVVLDLLGGNRLDGEELTELPGSTQLALLHTLRRAAEGDWSRAGHDLLVVDLPPLREALALLALPEQLRRYLRRLLPPERQAARALRPMLAQLAGVPMPAQWLYEAAARRDAELAAVQALIEARDTTVRLVAEPGPAAEDTLRAARTGLALHGLRVDALTVNRVLPRHSGDPWFAGLAAQQEKTVDHWYEEWAPDAALCEVPHLGRDPRGPDDLARLDIAADAPRGDDGLAGGLDGRGPGRADAPWWIESPGTPDALDGLLPGARIVTTGPPSGDGDPVLVWCLPLPGAAKKDLQLVRRGDELLLTVGPFHRIVPLESGLRRCTVSGAALTDGVLRVRFTPDPGLWPRTG
;
A
#
# COMPACT_ATOMS: atom_id res chain seq x y z
N MET A 1 -11.86 9.55 7.34
CA MET A 1 -12.68 8.33 7.16
C MET A 1 -11.70 7.19 7.33
N ARG A 2 -11.89 6.31 8.32
CA ARG A 2 -10.92 5.21 8.56
C ARG A 2 -10.99 4.24 7.38
N THR A 3 -9.84 3.71 6.93
CA THR A 3 -9.80 2.68 5.89
C THR A 3 -9.11 1.42 6.41
N VAL A 4 -9.72 0.26 6.20
CA VAL A 4 -9.15 -1.04 6.53
C VAL A 4 -9.02 -1.86 5.26
N LEU A 5 -7.77 -2.09 4.85
CA LEU A 5 -7.38 -2.86 3.69
C LEU A 5 -7.18 -4.32 4.09
N VAL A 6 -8.06 -5.22 3.65
CA VAL A 6 -8.04 -6.63 4.06
C VAL A 6 -7.33 -7.46 2.99
N THR A 7 -6.24 -8.13 3.36
CA THR A 7 -5.49 -8.99 2.44
C THR A 7 -4.84 -10.18 3.16
N GLY A 8 -4.19 -11.09 2.42
CA GLY A 8 -3.67 -12.34 2.95
C GLY A 8 -3.27 -13.33 1.84
N PRO A 9 -2.78 -14.53 2.17
CA PRO A 9 -2.54 -15.59 1.21
C PRO A 9 -3.83 -15.95 0.42
N GLY A 10 -3.65 -16.47 -0.80
CA GLY A 10 -4.78 -16.96 -1.59
C GLY A 10 -5.53 -18.07 -0.85
N GLY A 11 -6.87 -18.01 -0.84
CA GLY A 11 -7.71 -19.00 -0.15
C GLY A 11 -7.85 -18.83 1.37
N ALA A 12 -7.20 -17.82 1.98
CA ALA A 12 -7.23 -17.59 3.43
C ALA A 12 -8.60 -17.09 3.97
N GLY A 13 -9.61 -16.89 3.12
CA GLY A 13 -10.94 -16.38 3.53
C GLY A 13 -11.00 -14.86 3.72
N ARG A 14 -10.20 -14.10 2.95
CA ARG A 14 -10.09 -12.63 3.04
C ARG A 14 -11.44 -11.93 2.87
N THR A 15 -12.21 -12.28 1.83
CA THR A 15 -13.54 -11.75 1.56
C THR A 15 -14.51 -11.97 2.72
N THR A 16 -14.48 -13.16 3.32
CA THR A 16 -15.26 -13.48 4.52
C THR A 16 -14.88 -12.59 5.70
N VAL A 17 -13.59 -12.43 5.96
CA VAL A 17 -13.09 -11.58 7.06
C VAL A 17 -13.37 -10.10 6.79
N ALA A 18 -13.28 -9.63 5.55
CA ALA A 18 -13.64 -8.27 5.16
C ALA A 18 -15.13 -8.00 5.42
N ALA A 19 -16.01 -8.88 4.96
CA ALA A 19 -17.44 -8.78 5.17
C ALA A 19 -17.81 -8.81 6.67
N ALA A 20 -17.21 -9.73 7.43
CA ALA A 20 -17.43 -9.83 8.86
C ALA A 20 -16.85 -8.63 9.64
N THR A 21 -15.71 -8.07 9.22
CA THR A 21 -15.16 -6.83 9.77
C THR A 21 -16.13 -5.67 9.56
N ALA A 22 -16.66 -5.52 8.34
CA ALA A 22 -17.61 -4.46 8.00
C ALA A 22 -18.91 -4.59 8.80
N LEU A 23 -19.45 -5.80 8.90
CA LEU A 23 -20.65 -6.10 9.69
C LEU A 23 -20.44 -5.85 11.19
N ALA A 24 -19.28 -6.23 11.72
CA ALA A 24 -18.94 -6.01 13.12
C ALA A 24 -18.79 -4.51 13.45
N ALA A 25 -18.36 -3.69 12.49
CA ALA A 25 -18.26 -2.24 12.64
C ALA A 25 -19.64 -1.56 12.57
N ALA A 26 -20.49 -1.97 11.62
CA ALA A 26 -21.86 -1.49 11.51
C ALA A 26 -22.67 -1.76 12.79
N ARG A 27 -22.54 -2.96 13.37
CA ARG A 27 -23.16 -3.30 14.67
C ARG A 27 -22.67 -2.46 15.85
N ARG A 28 -21.48 -1.85 15.73
CA ARG A 28 -20.94 -0.89 16.71
C ARG A 28 -21.33 0.56 16.39
N GLY A 29 -22.26 0.77 15.44
CA GLY A 29 -22.80 2.07 15.07
C GLY A 29 -21.97 2.85 14.07
N ARG A 30 -20.98 2.22 13.40
CA ARG A 30 -20.16 2.90 12.37
C ARG A 30 -20.85 2.79 11.02
N ARG A 31 -21.00 3.92 10.32
CA ARG A 31 -21.44 3.91 8.92
C ARG A 31 -20.33 3.34 8.05
N THR A 32 -20.53 2.12 7.56
CA THR A 32 -19.46 1.32 6.95
C THR A 32 -19.74 1.05 5.48
N LEU A 33 -18.76 1.27 4.62
CA LEU A 33 -18.80 0.87 3.21
C LEU A 33 -17.81 -0.29 2.99
N LEU A 34 -18.31 -1.43 2.48
CA LEU A 34 -17.52 -2.57 2.05
C LEU A 34 -17.34 -2.54 0.52
N LEU A 35 -16.09 -2.60 0.07
CA LEU A 35 -15.75 -2.79 -1.34
C LEU A 35 -15.18 -4.19 -1.54
N THR A 36 -15.69 -4.94 -2.52
CA THR A 36 -15.17 -6.26 -2.87
C THR A 36 -15.39 -6.57 -4.35
N ALA A 37 -14.47 -7.32 -4.96
CA ALA A 37 -14.67 -7.88 -6.29
C ALA A 37 -15.38 -9.24 -6.27
N ASP A 38 -15.44 -9.89 -5.10
CA ASP A 38 -15.98 -11.23 -4.93
C ASP A 38 -17.43 -11.19 -4.44
N GLY A 39 -18.23 -12.16 -4.86
CA GLY A 39 -19.61 -12.31 -4.38
C GLY A 39 -19.65 -12.78 -2.92
N ILE A 40 -20.47 -12.12 -2.09
CA ILE A 40 -20.69 -12.52 -0.70
C ILE A 40 -22.13 -13.03 -0.56
N PRO A 41 -22.36 -14.25 -0.07
CA PRO A 41 -23.71 -14.76 0.15
C PRO A 41 -24.55 -13.84 1.04
N GLY A 42 -25.72 -13.44 0.56
CA GLY A 42 -26.65 -12.55 1.28
C GLY A 42 -26.29 -11.06 1.23
N PHE A 43 -25.32 -10.65 0.40
CA PHE A 43 -25.02 -9.24 0.12
C PHE A 43 -25.54 -8.86 -1.28
N PRO A 44 -25.83 -7.57 -1.53
CA PRO A 44 -26.20 -7.09 -2.84
C PRO A 44 -25.03 -7.18 -3.83
N GLU A 45 -25.36 -7.35 -5.11
CA GLU A 45 -24.38 -7.46 -6.21
C GLU A 45 -24.20 -6.15 -6.99
N ASP A 46 -24.81 -5.06 -6.53
CA ASP A 46 -24.74 -3.75 -7.18
C ASP A 46 -23.32 -3.16 -7.15
N THR A 47 -22.97 -2.42 -8.20
CA THR A 47 -21.70 -1.68 -8.30
C THR A 47 -21.75 -0.31 -7.62
N GLU A 48 -22.96 0.18 -7.32
CA GLU A 48 -23.17 1.34 -6.44
C GLU A 48 -23.37 0.91 -4.98
N PRO A 49 -23.10 1.78 -4.00
CA PRO A 49 -23.28 1.46 -2.58
C PRO A 49 -24.75 1.15 -2.25
N THR A 50 -25.04 -0.13 -2.04
CA THR A 50 -26.35 -0.63 -1.63
C THR A 50 -26.32 -1.03 -0.17
N GLU A 51 -27.38 -0.68 0.56
CA GLU A 51 -27.51 -1.03 1.98
C GLU A 51 -27.72 -2.55 2.14
N VAL A 52 -26.89 -3.17 2.97
CA VAL A 52 -26.97 -4.59 3.32
C VAL A 52 -27.81 -4.78 4.59
N THR A 53 -27.55 -3.93 5.58
CA THR A 53 -28.25 -3.84 6.87
C THR A 53 -27.97 -2.46 7.47
N ASP A 54 -28.64 -2.12 8.56
CA ASP A 54 -28.49 -0.81 9.20
C ASP A 54 -27.01 -0.48 9.48
N GLY A 55 -26.55 0.62 8.88
CA GLY A 55 -25.17 1.10 9.01
C GLY A 55 -24.12 0.39 8.14
N LEU A 56 -24.50 -0.58 7.31
CA LEU A 56 -23.59 -1.29 6.38
C LEU A 56 -24.05 -1.16 4.93
N TRP A 57 -23.18 -0.60 4.09
CA TRP A 57 -23.30 -0.58 2.65
C TRP A 57 -22.23 -1.45 2.01
N SER A 58 -22.52 -2.04 0.86
CA SER A 58 -21.53 -2.70 0.02
C SER A 58 -21.64 -2.25 -1.42
N ALA A 59 -20.50 -2.16 -2.10
CA ALA A 59 -20.42 -1.95 -3.54
C ALA A 59 -19.48 -3.01 -4.14
N ARG A 60 -19.97 -3.70 -5.17
CA ARG A 60 -19.21 -4.70 -5.91
C ARG A 60 -18.30 -4.01 -6.93
N ILE A 61 -17.08 -4.51 -7.07
CA ILE A 61 -16.13 -4.05 -8.08
C ILE A 61 -16.33 -4.92 -9.31
N ASP A 62 -16.86 -4.32 -10.38
CA ASP A 62 -17.03 -4.99 -11.67
C ASP A 62 -15.93 -4.54 -12.64
N SER A 63 -14.95 -5.42 -12.87
CA SER A 63 -13.83 -5.13 -13.76
C SER A 63 -14.24 -5.02 -15.21
N GLY A 64 -15.24 -5.78 -15.64
CA GLY A 64 -15.77 -5.77 -16.99
C GLY A 64 -16.52 -4.51 -17.30
N GLU A 65 -17.45 -4.12 -16.45
CA GLU A 65 -18.18 -2.86 -16.59
C GLU A 65 -17.22 -1.68 -16.60
N HIS A 66 -16.26 -1.64 -15.67
CA HIS A 66 -15.27 -0.57 -15.62
C HIS A 66 -14.40 -0.50 -16.89
N PHE A 67 -13.88 -1.65 -17.34
CA PHE A 67 -13.05 -1.71 -18.55
C PHE A 67 -13.80 -1.23 -19.79
N ARG A 68 -15.06 -1.68 -19.95
CA ARG A 68 -15.95 -1.24 -21.05
C ARG A 68 -16.15 0.26 -21.02
N ALA A 69 -16.51 0.81 -19.86
CA ALA A 69 -16.75 2.24 -19.69
C ALA A 69 -15.51 3.08 -20.03
N GLU A 70 -14.33 2.70 -19.54
CA GLU A 70 -13.09 3.44 -19.81
C GLU A 70 -12.67 3.38 -21.28
N LEU A 71 -12.81 2.23 -21.95
CA LEU A 71 -12.42 2.10 -23.35
C LEU A 71 -13.38 2.86 -24.29
N LEU A 72 -14.69 2.83 -24.00
CA LEU A 72 -15.67 3.63 -24.72
C LEU A 72 -15.42 5.13 -24.53
N ALA A 73 -15.13 5.57 -23.29
CA ALA A 73 -14.79 6.97 -23.02
C ALA A 73 -13.50 7.42 -23.74
N LEU A 74 -12.49 6.55 -23.82
CA LEU A 74 -11.26 6.82 -24.55
C LEU A 74 -11.52 6.92 -26.06
N GLN A 75 -12.37 6.04 -26.61
CA GLN A 75 -12.77 6.06 -28.01
C GLN A 75 -13.50 7.37 -28.36
N ASP A 76 -14.42 7.83 -27.52
CA ASP A 76 -15.13 9.09 -27.73
C ASP A 76 -14.18 10.29 -27.74
N GLN A 77 -13.21 10.31 -26.82
CA GLN A 77 -12.16 11.34 -26.77
C GLN A 77 -11.24 11.31 -27.99
N ALA A 78 -10.98 10.12 -28.54
CA ALA A 78 -10.13 9.92 -29.70
C ALA A 78 -10.90 9.92 -31.04
N SER A 79 -12.22 10.16 -31.03
CA SER A 79 -13.11 10.03 -32.19
C SER A 79 -12.59 10.75 -33.43
N VAL A 80 -12.16 12.00 -33.30
CA VAL A 80 -11.60 12.79 -34.42
C VAL A 80 -10.37 12.12 -35.04
N VAL A 81 -9.49 11.51 -34.22
CA VAL A 81 -8.30 10.81 -34.72
C VAL A 81 -8.67 9.47 -35.34
N LEU A 82 -9.63 8.75 -34.74
CA LEU A 82 -10.13 7.48 -35.27
C LEU A 82 -10.81 7.67 -36.62
N ASP A 83 -11.66 8.69 -36.76
CA ASP A 83 -12.36 9.03 -38.01
C ASP A 83 -11.35 9.39 -39.10
N LEU A 84 -10.29 10.14 -38.76
CA LEU A 84 -9.20 10.48 -39.70
C LEU A 84 -8.38 9.25 -40.14
N LEU A 85 -8.25 8.24 -39.29
CA LEU A 85 -7.52 7.01 -39.57
C LEU A 85 -8.41 5.91 -40.17
N GLY A 86 -9.71 6.18 -40.38
CA GLY A 86 -10.68 5.20 -40.87
C GLY A 86 -10.94 4.05 -39.88
N GLY A 87 -10.78 4.31 -38.58
CA GLY A 87 -11.03 3.34 -37.52
C GLY A 87 -12.53 3.12 -37.28
N ASN A 88 -12.91 1.87 -37.00
CA ASN A 88 -14.27 1.54 -36.59
C ASN A 88 -14.43 1.72 -35.08
N ARG A 89 -15.62 2.17 -34.67
CA ARG A 89 -16.03 2.19 -33.25
C ARG A 89 -16.28 0.76 -32.77
N LEU A 90 -16.09 0.54 -31.47
CA LEU A 90 -16.23 -0.77 -30.83
C LEU A 90 -17.49 -0.71 -29.97
N ASP A 91 -18.32 -1.74 -30.07
CA ASP A 91 -19.49 -1.87 -29.21
C ASP A 91 -19.08 -2.45 -27.85
N GLY A 92 -19.74 -2.01 -26.78
CA GLY A 92 -19.41 -2.44 -25.41
C GLY A 92 -19.49 -3.95 -25.19
N GLU A 93 -20.36 -4.63 -25.92
CA GLU A 93 -20.54 -6.10 -25.87
C GLU A 93 -19.40 -6.87 -26.54
N GLU A 94 -18.65 -6.24 -27.45
CA GLU A 94 -17.48 -6.86 -28.11
C GLU A 94 -16.23 -6.83 -27.22
N LEU A 95 -16.26 -6.01 -26.16
CA LEU A 95 -15.12 -5.79 -25.30
C LEU A 95 -14.99 -6.91 -24.27
N THR A 96 -13.89 -7.65 -24.41
CA THR A 96 -13.44 -8.64 -23.43
C THR A 96 -12.47 -8.00 -22.44
N GLU A 97 -12.61 -8.36 -21.16
CA GLU A 97 -11.72 -7.90 -20.10
C GLU A 97 -10.25 -8.25 -20.38
N LEU A 98 -9.38 -7.27 -20.15
CA LEU A 98 -7.94 -7.46 -20.26
C LEU A 98 -7.32 -7.85 -18.91
N PRO A 99 -6.18 -8.57 -18.91
CA PRO A 99 -5.37 -8.75 -17.72
C PRO A 99 -5.03 -7.38 -17.10
N GLY A 100 -5.20 -7.24 -15.78
CA GLY A 100 -4.99 -5.97 -15.08
C GLY A 100 -6.24 -5.09 -14.89
N SER A 101 -7.36 -5.43 -15.54
CA SER A 101 -8.62 -4.67 -15.45
C SER A 101 -9.19 -4.61 -14.03
N THR A 102 -9.12 -5.71 -13.27
CA THR A 102 -9.56 -5.77 -11.87
C THR A 102 -8.80 -4.77 -10.98
N GLN A 103 -7.49 -4.65 -11.16
CA GLN A 103 -6.66 -3.69 -10.42
C GLN A 103 -7.08 -2.25 -10.73
N LEU A 104 -7.30 -1.93 -12.01
CA LEU A 104 -7.76 -0.60 -12.44
C LEU A 104 -9.16 -0.27 -11.92
N ALA A 105 -10.08 -1.23 -11.99
CA ALA A 105 -11.44 -1.09 -11.47
C ALA A 105 -11.45 -0.84 -9.96
N LEU A 106 -10.59 -1.55 -9.21
CA LEU A 106 -10.45 -1.31 -7.78
C LEU A 106 -9.83 0.07 -7.49
N LEU A 107 -8.81 0.53 -8.23
CA LEU A 107 -8.29 1.89 -8.09
C LEU A 107 -9.36 2.96 -8.39
N HIS A 108 -10.16 2.75 -9.44
CA HIS A 108 -11.27 3.64 -9.76
C HIS A 108 -12.32 3.67 -8.64
N THR A 109 -12.64 2.51 -8.06
CA THR A 109 -13.58 2.37 -6.96
C THR A 109 -13.06 3.05 -5.69
N LEU A 110 -11.78 2.88 -5.36
CA LEU A 110 -11.11 3.59 -4.27
C LEU A 110 -11.16 5.11 -4.46
N ARG A 111 -10.96 5.59 -5.68
CA ARG A 111 -11.09 7.02 -6.01
C ARG A 111 -12.50 7.53 -5.73
N ARG A 112 -13.53 6.77 -6.12
CA ARG A 112 -14.94 7.14 -5.84
C ARG A 112 -15.21 7.20 -4.33
N ALA A 113 -14.65 6.27 -3.56
CA ALA A 113 -14.74 6.26 -2.10
C ALA A 113 -13.97 7.42 -1.45
N ALA A 114 -12.79 7.80 -1.97
CA ALA A 114 -11.94 8.85 -1.43
C ALA A 114 -12.50 10.27 -1.66
N GLU A 115 -12.78 10.62 -2.92
CA GLU A 115 -13.10 11.99 -3.33
C GLU A 115 -14.34 12.10 -4.23
N GLY A 116 -14.90 10.98 -4.65
CA GLY A 116 -16.08 10.95 -5.52
C GLY A 116 -17.40 11.07 -4.76
N ASP A 117 -18.47 10.62 -5.41
CA ASP A 117 -19.84 10.74 -4.89
C ASP A 117 -20.05 9.97 -3.59
N TRP A 118 -19.31 8.88 -3.39
CA TRP A 118 -19.42 8.03 -2.21
C TRP A 118 -18.73 8.63 -0.98
N SER A 119 -17.71 9.49 -1.18
CA SER A 119 -17.10 10.28 -0.11
C SER A 119 -18.12 11.23 0.52
N ARG A 120 -18.97 11.85 -0.32
CA ARG A 120 -20.03 12.77 0.13
C ARG A 120 -21.18 12.06 0.86
N ALA A 121 -21.32 10.75 0.70
CA ALA A 121 -22.33 9.96 1.41
C ALA A 121 -22.05 9.85 2.92
N GLY A 122 -20.83 10.16 3.37
CA GLY A 122 -20.50 10.32 4.79
C GLY A 122 -20.27 9.01 5.55
N HIS A 123 -19.59 8.04 4.94
CA HIS A 123 -19.16 6.82 5.61
C HIS A 123 -18.00 7.10 6.59
N ASP A 124 -18.03 6.47 7.76
CA ASP A 124 -17.00 6.62 8.79
C ASP A 124 -15.86 5.60 8.65
N LEU A 125 -16.16 4.44 8.03
CA LEU A 125 -15.25 3.33 7.81
C LEU A 125 -15.40 2.80 6.39
N LEU A 126 -14.26 2.67 5.71
CA LEU A 126 -14.13 1.97 4.44
C LEU A 126 -13.41 0.65 4.67
N VAL A 127 -14.05 -0.48 4.35
CA VAL A 127 -13.41 -1.80 4.35
C VAL A 127 -13.21 -2.22 2.90
N VAL A 128 -11.98 -2.54 2.52
CA VAL A 128 -11.63 -2.91 1.15
C VAL A 128 -11.10 -4.33 1.14
N ASP A 129 -11.82 -5.24 0.49
CA ASP A 129 -11.33 -6.57 0.18
C ASP A 129 -10.37 -6.47 -1.01
N LEU A 130 -9.08 -6.56 -0.73
CA LEU A 130 -8.04 -6.48 -1.75
C LEU A 130 -7.92 -7.81 -2.52
N PRO A 131 -6.97 -7.96 -3.45
CA PRO A 131 -6.53 -9.27 -3.95
C PRO A 131 -5.65 -10.01 -2.93
N PRO A 132 -5.15 -11.23 -3.25
CA PRO A 132 -4.11 -11.89 -2.45
C PRO A 132 -2.89 -11.00 -2.24
N LEU A 133 -2.20 -11.17 -1.10
CA LEU A 133 -1.21 -10.24 -0.57
C LEU A 133 -0.19 -9.72 -1.59
N ARG A 134 0.39 -10.60 -2.41
CA ARG A 134 1.41 -10.20 -3.39
C ARG A 134 0.84 -9.25 -4.44
N GLU A 135 -0.36 -9.53 -4.92
CA GLU A 135 -1.07 -8.68 -5.87
C GLU A 135 -1.56 -7.40 -5.21
N ALA A 136 -2.04 -7.49 -3.95
CA ALA A 136 -2.43 -6.34 -3.16
C ALA A 136 -1.28 -5.35 -2.97
N LEU A 137 -0.07 -5.80 -2.62
CA LEU A 137 1.09 -4.92 -2.47
C LEU A 137 1.47 -4.22 -3.78
N ALA A 138 1.42 -4.94 -4.91
CA ALA A 138 1.66 -4.34 -6.22
C ALA A 138 0.59 -3.30 -6.57
N LEU A 139 -0.68 -3.59 -6.28
CA LEU A 139 -1.82 -2.69 -6.47
C LEU A 139 -1.71 -1.43 -5.60
N LEU A 140 -1.30 -1.54 -4.34
CA LEU A 140 -1.16 -0.40 -3.44
C LEU A 140 0.00 0.52 -3.83
N ALA A 141 1.04 -0.01 -4.48
CA ALA A 141 2.14 0.77 -5.04
C ALA A 141 1.80 1.42 -6.39
N LEU A 142 0.74 0.95 -7.06
CA LEU A 142 0.43 1.30 -8.45
C LEU A 142 0.12 2.80 -8.65
N PRO A 143 -0.63 3.49 -7.77
CA PRO A 143 -0.92 4.92 -7.96
C PRO A 143 0.34 5.78 -8.05
N GLU A 144 1.30 5.58 -7.15
CA GLU A 144 2.57 6.30 -7.15
C GLU A 144 3.35 6.04 -8.46
N GLN A 145 3.43 4.77 -8.88
CA GLN A 145 4.12 4.37 -10.09
C GLN A 145 3.51 4.98 -11.35
N LEU A 146 2.18 4.93 -11.48
CA LEU A 146 1.48 5.49 -12.63
C LEU A 146 1.64 7.01 -12.72
N ARG A 147 1.52 7.73 -11.60
CA ARG A 147 1.78 9.19 -11.55
C ARG A 147 3.20 9.52 -12.01
N ARG A 148 4.19 8.75 -11.55
CA ARG A 148 5.58 8.92 -11.98
C ARG A 148 5.74 8.71 -13.48
N TYR A 149 5.13 7.68 -14.06
CA TYR A 149 5.16 7.46 -15.50
C TYR A 149 4.47 8.56 -16.28
N LEU A 150 3.30 9.03 -15.83
CA LEU A 150 2.58 10.15 -16.45
C LEU A 150 3.44 11.42 -16.49
N ARG A 151 4.07 11.80 -15.37
CA ARG A 151 4.95 12.99 -15.30
C ARG A 151 6.18 12.87 -16.18
N ARG A 152 6.70 11.65 -16.37
CA ARG A 152 7.86 11.39 -17.22
C ARG A 152 7.50 11.41 -18.71
N LEU A 153 6.35 10.87 -19.09
CA LEU A 153 5.89 10.80 -20.48
C LEU A 153 5.30 12.13 -20.97
N LEU A 154 4.59 12.85 -20.09
CA LEU A 154 3.93 14.12 -20.38
C LEU A 154 4.34 15.19 -19.34
N PRO A 155 5.59 15.69 -19.39
CA PRO A 155 6.08 16.67 -18.42
C PRO A 155 5.27 17.97 -18.49
N PRO A 156 4.80 18.53 -17.35
CA PRO A 156 4.03 19.76 -17.31
C PRO A 156 4.82 20.97 -17.85
N GLU A 157 6.15 20.96 -17.73
CA GLU A 157 7.03 22.02 -18.25
C GLU A 157 6.94 22.14 -19.78
N ARG A 158 6.67 21.02 -20.48
CA ARG A 158 6.47 21.02 -21.93
C ARG A 158 5.13 21.63 -22.34
N GLN A 159 4.14 21.68 -21.44
CA GLN A 159 2.89 22.41 -21.66
C GLN A 159 3.17 23.92 -21.68
N ALA A 160 4.01 24.42 -20.77
CA ALA A 160 4.42 25.83 -20.72
C ALA A 160 5.30 26.23 -21.93
N ALA A 161 6.15 25.33 -22.43
CA ALA A 161 6.95 25.56 -23.65
C ALA A 161 6.10 25.81 -24.90
N ARG A 162 4.78 25.52 -24.87
CA ARG A 162 3.84 25.83 -25.94
C ARG A 162 3.53 27.33 -26.07
N ALA A 163 3.84 28.17 -25.08
CA ALA A 163 3.86 29.63 -25.28
C ALA A 163 4.88 30.06 -26.37
N LEU A 164 5.88 29.20 -26.63
CA LEU A 164 6.89 29.38 -27.68
C LEU A 164 6.53 28.67 -29.00
N ARG A 165 5.25 28.29 -29.19
CA ARG A 165 4.72 27.60 -30.40
C ARG A 165 5.20 28.17 -31.75
N PRO A 166 5.23 29.50 -31.99
CA PRO A 166 5.68 30.02 -33.29
C PRO A 166 7.17 29.75 -33.56
N MET A 167 8.01 29.55 -32.54
CA MET A 167 9.44 29.26 -32.70
C MET A 167 9.71 27.75 -32.84
N LEU A 168 8.92 26.90 -32.18
CA LEU A 168 9.09 25.44 -32.24
C LEU A 168 8.51 24.82 -33.54
N ALA A 169 7.55 25.47 -34.19
CA ALA A 169 7.06 25.03 -35.51
C ALA A 169 8.15 25.04 -36.60
N GLN A 170 9.23 25.82 -36.42
CA GLN A 170 10.37 25.88 -37.34
C GLN A 170 11.40 24.77 -37.10
N LEU A 171 11.38 24.11 -35.95
CA LEU A 171 12.28 23.00 -35.61
C LEU A 171 11.54 21.66 -35.72
N ALA A 172 11.63 21.07 -36.91
CA ALA A 172 11.41 19.66 -37.21
C ALA A 172 10.13 19.00 -36.64
N GLY A 173 9.02 19.13 -37.38
CA GLY A 173 8.15 17.99 -37.77
C GLY A 173 7.50 17.08 -36.72
N VAL A 174 7.67 17.30 -35.41
CA VAL A 174 7.02 16.49 -34.38
C VAL A 174 5.60 17.03 -34.14
N PRO A 175 4.53 16.29 -34.47
CA PRO A 175 3.18 16.68 -34.13
C PRO A 175 3.07 16.79 -32.61
N MET A 176 2.92 18.01 -32.11
CA MET A 176 2.75 18.26 -30.68
C MET A 176 1.49 17.57 -30.18
N PRO A 177 1.53 16.87 -29.03
CA PRO A 177 0.35 16.24 -28.48
C PRO A 177 -0.79 17.24 -28.34
N ALA A 178 -1.99 16.79 -28.66
CA ALA A 178 -3.18 17.61 -28.58
C ALA A 178 -3.42 18.06 -27.13
N GLN A 179 -3.99 19.26 -26.96
CA GLN A 179 -4.20 19.88 -25.64
C GLN A 179 -5.00 18.97 -24.70
N TRP A 180 -5.99 18.25 -25.23
CA TRP A 180 -6.80 17.30 -24.49
C TRP A 180 -5.97 16.20 -23.80
N LEU A 181 -4.81 15.80 -24.35
CA LEU A 181 -3.98 14.74 -23.78
C LEU A 181 -3.31 15.21 -22.48
N TYR A 182 -2.84 16.45 -22.44
CA TYR A 182 -2.27 17.02 -21.21
C TYR A 182 -3.35 17.23 -20.14
N GLU A 183 -4.54 17.69 -20.55
CA GLU A 183 -5.66 17.84 -19.63
C GLU A 183 -6.14 16.48 -19.09
N ALA A 184 -6.19 15.45 -19.94
CA ALA A 184 -6.49 14.08 -19.52
C ALA A 184 -5.42 13.53 -18.58
N ALA A 185 -4.15 13.73 -18.88
CA ALA A 185 -3.05 13.32 -18.01
C ALA A 185 -3.06 14.04 -16.66
N ALA A 186 -3.34 15.34 -16.63
CA ALA A 186 -3.46 16.11 -15.40
C ALA A 186 -4.65 15.64 -14.55
N ARG A 187 -5.81 15.37 -15.17
CA ARG A 187 -6.95 14.75 -14.49
C ARG A 187 -6.56 13.40 -13.89
N ARG A 188 -5.91 12.52 -14.67
CA ARG A 188 -5.49 11.20 -14.20
C ARG A 188 -4.42 11.27 -13.10
N ASP A 189 -3.48 12.21 -13.14
CA ASP A 189 -2.52 12.42 -12.04
C ASP A 189 -3.24 12.82 -10.75
N ALA A 190 -4.25 13.70 -10.84
CA ALA A 190 -5.05 14.11 -9.69
C ALA A 190 -5.90 12.96 -9.13
N GLU A 191 -6.55 12.18 -10.00
CA GLU A 191 -7.32 11.00 -9.62
C GLU A 191 -6.45 9.96 -8.90
N LEU A 192 -5.25 9.69 -9.41
CA LEU A 192 -4.30 8.79 -8.78
C LEU A 192 -3.71 9.37 -7.48
N ALA A 193 -3.55 10.70 -7.41
CA ALA A 193 -3.10 11.39 -6.20
C ALA A 193 -4.09 11.21 -5.05
N ALA A 194 -5.40 11.29 -5.34
CA ALA A 194 -6.47 11.05 -4.38
C ALA A 194 -6.40 9.64 -3.79
N VAL A 195 -6.22 8.63 -4.65
CA VAL A 195 -6.11 7.23 -4.21
C VAL A 195 -4.82 7.01 -3.42
N GLN A 196 -3.70 7.57 -3.87
CA GLN A 196 -2.44 7.51 -3.13
C GLN A 196 -2.60 8.15 -1.73
N ALA A 197 -3.23 9.31 -1.64
CA ALA A 197 -3.48 10.00 -0.38
C ALA A 197 -4.38 9.18 0.56
N LEU A 198 -5.40 8.49 0.04
CA LEU A 198 -6.21 7.54 0.81
C LEU A 198 -5.35 6.39 1.36
N ILE A 199 -4.51 5.78 0.52
CA ILE A 199 -3.65 4.63 0.91
C ILE A 199 -2.61 5.05 1.97
N GLU A 200 -2.00 6.22 1.82
CA GLU A 200 -0.97 6.77 2.71
C GLU A 200 -1.55 7.47 3.94
N ALA A 201 -2.89 7.61 4.03
CA ALA A 201 -3.53 8.28 5.15
C ALA A 201 -3.23 7.55 6.47
N ARG A 202 -3.10 8.32 7.55
CA ARG A 202 -2.78 7.77 8.89
C ARG A 202 -3.84 6.83 9.44
N ASP A 203 -5.09 7.02 9.03
CA ASP A 203 -6.23 6.21 9.40
C ASP A 203 -6.47 5.04 8.43
N THR A 204 -5.54 4.79 7.51
CA THR A 204 -5.51 3.60 6.66
C THR A 204 -4.61 2.52 7.26
N THR A 205 -5.19 1.35 7.51
CA THR A 205 -4.50 0.18 8.05
C THR A 205 -4.69 -1.04 7.17
N VAL A 206 -3.78 -2.00 7.30
CA VAL A 206 -3.86 -3.31 6.67
C VAL A 206 -4.26 -4.34 7.71
N ARG A 207 -5.26 -5.15 7.40
CA ARG A 207 -5.61 -6.35 8.15
C ARG A 207 -5.16 -7.57 7.39
N LEU A 208 -4.26 -8.33 7.99
CA LEU A 208 -3.80 -9.58 7.42
C LEU A 208 -4.74 -10.71 7.81
N VAL A 209 -5.00 -11.61 6.88
CA VAL A 209 -5.81 -12.81 7.09
C VAL A 209 -4.97 -14.01 6.69
N ALA A 210 -4.86 -14.99 7.57
CA ALA A 210 -4.06 -16.17 7.29
C ALA A 210 -4.67 -17.41 7.94
N GLU A 211 -4.66 -18.52 7.21
CA GLU A 211 -4.94 -19.83 7.77
C GLU A 211 -3.63 -20.40 8.34
N PRO A 212 -3.57 -20.76 9.64
CA PRO A 212 -2.35 -21.28 10.27
C PRO A 212 -1.84 -22.54 9.57
N GLY A 213 -0.66 -22.39 8.97
CA GLY A 213 0.06 -23.43 8.24
C GLY A 213 1.31 -22.88 7.54
N PRO A 214 2.19 -23.76 7.03
CA PRO A 214 3.50 -23.37 6.52
C PRO A 214 3.43 -22.44 5.30
N ALA A 215 2.47 -22.65 4.39
CA ALA A 215 2.30 -21.82 3.21
C ALA A 215 1.91 -20.36 3.56
N ALA A 216 1.13 -20.19 4.62
CA ALA A 216 0.76 -18.87 5.11
C ALA A 216 1.94 -18.19 5.81
N GLU A 217 2.76 -18.94 6.56
CA GLU A 217 3.94 -18.43 7.26
C GLU A 217 4.95 -17.75 6.30
N ASP A 218 5.30 -18.41 5.19
CA ASP A 218 6.19 -17.84 4.17
C ASP A 218 5.62 -16.54 3.57
N THR A 219 4.31 -16.54 3.33
CA THR A 219 3.60 -15.39 2.76
C THR A 219 3.54 -14.23 3.75
N LEU A 220 3.26 -14.50 5.03
CA LEU A 220 3.23 -13.50 6.11
C LEU A 220 4.61 -12.88 6.37
N ARG A 221 5.67 -13.69 6.32
CA ARG A 221 7.05 -13.19 6.42
C ARG A 221 7.38 -12.20 5.32
N ALA A 222 7.04 -12.53 4.07
CA ALA A 222 7.19 -11.61 2.94
C ALA A 222 6.28 -10.36 3.09
N ALA A 223 5.10 -10.52 3.69
CA ALA A 223 4.17 -9.42 3.98
C ALA A 223 4.83 -8.33 4.81
N ARG A 224 5.50 -8.70 5.92
CA ARG A 224 6.12 -7.73 6.85
C ARG A 224 7.09 -6.82 6.11
N THR A 225 7.98 -7.41 5.32
CA THR A 225 8.95 -6.65 4.52
C THR A 225 8.27 -5.75 3.50
N GLY A 226 7.30 -6.27 2.74
CA GLY A 226 6.62 -5.51 1.68
C GLY A 226 5.77 -4.36 2.22
N LEU A 227 5.00 -4.61 3.29
CA LEU A 227 4.18 -3.61 3.95
C LEU A 227 5.05 -2.51 4.58
N ALA A 228 6.13 -2.89 5.28
CA ALA A 228 7.08 -1.92 5.83
C ALA A 228 7.76 -1.11 4.73
N LEU A 229 8.16 -1.74 3.62
CA LEU A 229 8.74 -1.04 2.47
C LEU A 229 7.78 0.03 1.94
N HIS A 230 6.48 -0.22 1.91
CA HIS A 230 5.46 0.75 1.48
C HIS A 230 4.91 1.65 2.59
N GLY A 231 5.35 1.50 3.85
CA GLY A 231 4.87 2.30 4.98
C GLY A 231 3.45 1.95 5.45
N LEU A 232 2.95 0.77 5.08
CA LEU A 232 1.60 0.32 5.41
C LEU A 232 1.59 -0.34 6.79
N ARG A 233 0.72 0.15 7.68
CA ARG A 233 0.60 -0.34 9.06
C ARG A 233 -0.34 -1.53 9.13
N VAL A 234 0.12 -2.63 9.74
CA VAL A 234 -0.76 -3.76 10.06
C VAL A 234 -1.49 -3.44 11.36
N ASP A 235 -2.82 -3.54 11.37
CA ASP A 235 -3.60 -3.36 12.61
C ASP A 235 -3.90 -4.67 13.33
N ALA A 236 -4.09 -5.73 12.57
CA ALA A 236 -4.35 -7.06 13.08
C ALA A 236 -3.94 -8.15 12.10
N LEU A 237 -3.54 -9.30 12.66
CA LEU A 237 -3.47 -10.58 11.98
C LEU A 237 -4.67 -11.43 12.43
N THR A 238 -5.60 -11.64 11.50
CA THR A 238 -6.73 -12.54 11.68
C THR A 238 -6.31 -13.96 11.32
N VAL A 239 -6.16 -14.79 12.35
CA VAL A 239 -5.88 -16.22 12.24
C VAL A 239 -7.20 -16.90 11.93
N ASN A 240 -7.47 -17.14 10.64
CA ASN A 240 -8.76 -17.65 10.18
C ASN A 240 -8.81 -19.18 10.25
N ARG A 241 -10.03 -19.73 10.35
CA ARG A 241 -10.31 -21.16 10.32
C ARG A 241 -9.59 -21.96 11.41
N VAL A 242 -9.50 -21.40 12.62
CA VAL A 242 -8.93 -22.11 13.78
C VAL A 242 -9.81 -23.31 14.13
N LEU A 243 -9.20 -24.49 14.16
CA LEU A 243 -9.83 -25.76 14.51
C LEU A 243 -9.99 -25.86 16.03
N PRO A 244 -11.05 -26.55 16.51
CA PRO A 244 -11.16 -26.94 17.91
C PRO A 244 -9.89 -27.63 18.45
N ARG A 245 -9.42 -27.21 19.63
CA ARG A 245 -8.19 -27.72 20.25
C ARG A 245 -8.32 -29.12 20.87
N HIS A 246 -9.55 -29.63 20.99
CA HIS A 246 -9.80 -30.91 21.66
C HIS A 246 -10.64 -31.84 20.79
N SER A 247 -10.08 -32.99 20.45
CA SER A 247 -10.78 -34.08 19.76
C SER A 247 -10.24 -35.43 20.22
N GLY A 248 -11.13 -36.43 20.31
CA GLY A 248 -10.74 -37.82 20.56
C GLY A 248 -10.22 -38.56 19.32
N ASP A 249 -10.38 -37.97 18.13
CA ASP A 249 -9.88 -38.54 16.88
C ASP A 249 -8.38 -38.20 16.68
N PRO A 250 -7.49 -39.20 16.54
CA PRO A 250 -6.05 -38.96 16.44
C PRO A 250 -5.63 -38.14 15.21
N TRP A 251 -6.34 -38.29 14.08
CA TRP A 251 -6.03 -37.53 12.85
C TRP A 251 -6.35 -36.05 13.03
N PHE A 252 -7.54 -35.74 13.54
CA PHE A 252 -7.94 -34.37 13.85
C PHE A 252 -7.08 -33.75 14.94
N ALA A 253 -6.77 -34.49 16.01
CA ALA A 253 -5.89 -34.02 17.09
C ALA A 253 -4.49 -33.65 16.56
N GLY A 254 -3.94 -34.42 15.63
CA GLY A 254 -2.66 -34.10 14.98
C GLY A 254 -2.69 -32.81 14.18
N LEU A 255 -3.77 -32.58 13.41
CA LEU A 255 -3.95 -31.36 12.63
C LEU A 255 -4.15 -30.13 13.54
N ALA A 256 -4.98 -30.24 14.57
CA ALA A 256 -5.21 -29.18 15.55
C ALA A 256 -3.93 -28.82 16.30
N ALA A 257 -3.12 -29.81 16.71
CA ALA A 257 -1.83 -29.57 17.38
C ALA A 257 -0.81 -28.89 16.45
N GLN A 258 -0.77 -29.25 15.16
CA GLN A 258 0.06 -28.54 14.19
C GLN A 258 -0.38 -27.08 14.05
N GLN A 259 -1.68 -26.84 13.99
CA GLN A 259 -2.26 -25.52 13.89
C GLN A 259 -1.93 -24.67 15.13
N GLU A 260 -2.15 -25.21 16.33
CA GLU A 260 -1.86 -24.56 17.61
C GLU A 260 -0.38 -24.14 17.69
N LYS A 261 0.54 -25.03 17.31
CA LYS A 261 1.98 -24.70 17.26
C LYS A 261 2.29 -23.52 16.32
N THR A 262 1.64 -23.45 15.16
CA THR A 262 1.80 -22.31 14.24
C THR A 262 1.21 -21.04 14.81
N VAL A 263 0.04 -21.12 15.46
CA VAL A 263 -0.60 -19.98 16.10
C VAL A 263 0.25 -19.43 17.26
N ASP A 264 0.79 -20.29 18.11
CA ASP A 264 1.70 -19.91 19.20
C ASP A 264 2.93 -19.16 18.65
N HIS A 265 3.52 -19.68 17.57
CA HIS A 265 4.63 -19.02 16.90
C HIS A 265 4.25 -17.63 16.36
N TRP A 266 3.06 -17.48 15.78
CA TRP A 266 2.57 -16.18 15.29
C TRP A 266 2.30 -15.19 16.42
N TYR A 267 1.84 -15.64 17.59
CA TYR A 267 1.73 -14.77 18.76
C TYR A 267 3.09 -14.21 19.17
N GLU A 268 4.12 -15.04 19.23
CA GLU A 268 5.48 -14.58 19.55
C GLU A 268 6.01 -13.56 18.53
N GLU A 269 5.74 -13.79 17.24
CA GLU A 269 6.29 -12.96 16.16
C GLU A 269 5.53 -11.63 15.94
N TRP A 270 4.21 -11.62 16.09
CA TRP A 270 3.34 -10.52 15.65
C TRP A 270 2.70 -9.72 16.79
N ALA A 271 2.50 -10.30 17.97
CA ALA A 271 1.88 -9.59 19.10
C ALA A 271 2.56 -8.26 19.50
N PRO A 272 3.89 -8.06 19.32
CA PRO A 272 4.50 -6.77 19.59
C PRO A 272 4.03 -5.63 18.68
N ASP A 273 3.64 -5.94 17.44
CA ASP A 273 3.36 -4.95 16.38
C ASP A 273 1.88 -4.89 15.97
N ALA A 274 1.12 -5.97 16.15
CA ALA A 274 -0.25 -6.10 15.68
C ALA A 274 -1.12 -6.95 16.62
N ALA A 275 -2.43 -6.68 16.64
CA ALA A 275 -3.36 -7.53 17.38
C ALA A 275 -3.53 -8.88 16.67
N LEU A 276 -3.51 -9.99 17.42
CA LEU A 276 -3.89 -11.29 16.89
C LEU A 276 -5.34 -11.61 17.25
N CYS A 277 -6.11 -12.04 16.25
CA CYS A 277 -7.51 -12.42 16.42
C CYS A 277 -7.74 -13.80 15.82
N GLU A 278 -8.00 -14.79 16.66
CA GLU A 278 -8.38 -16.13 16.24
C GLU A 278 -9.86 -16.15 15.81
N VAL A 279 -10.13 -16.66 14.60
CA VAL A 279 -11.49 -16.83 14.08
C VAL A 279 -11.75 -18.33 13.92
N PRO A 280 -12.74 -18.88 14.62
CA PRO A 280 -12.99 -20.31 14.61
C PRO A 280 -13.51 -20.79 13.26
N HIS A 281 -13.14 -22.01 12.89
CA HIS A 281 -13.73 -22.70 11.75
C HIS A 281 -15.20 -23.07 12.05
N LEU A 282 -16.16 -22.56 11.28
CA LEU A 282 -17.60 -22.79 11.49
C LEU A 282 -18.09 -24.22 11.19
N GLY A 283 -17.20 -25.08 10.69
CA GLY A 283 -17.52 -26.44 10.22
C GLY A 283 -18.17 -26.47 8.83
N ARG A 284 -18.41 -25.29 8.23
CA ARG A 284 -18.97 -25.08 6.90
C ARG A 284 -18.65 -23.67 6.43
N ASP A 285 -18.82 -23.42 5.14
CA ASP A 285 -18.69 -22.06 4.61
C ASP A 285 -19.82 -21.14 5.15
N PRO A 286 -19.51 -19.86 5.46
CA PRO A 286 -20.52 -18.86 5.81
C PRO A 286 -21.50 -18.65 4.66
N ARG A 287 -22.81 -18.63 4.97
CA ARG A 287 -23.88 -18.52 3.97
C ARG A 287 -24.66 -17.20 4.01
N GLY A 288 -24.31 -16.30 4.93
CA GLY A 288 -24.99 -15.03 5.08
C GLY A 288 -24.52 -14.21 6.28
N PRO A 289 -25.12 -13.03 6.49
CA PRO A 289 -24.76 -12.12 7.59
C PRO A 289 -24.81 -12.76 8.99
N ASP A 290 -25.72 -13.72 9.21
CA ASP A 290 -25.83 -14.43 10.49
C ASP A 290 -24.64 -15.36 10.78
N ASP A 291 -24.07 -15.97 9.74
CA ASP A 291 -22.85 -16.79 9.92
C ASP A 291 -21.63 -15.88 10.11
N LEU A 292 -21.55 -14.77 9.36
CA LEU A 292 -20.49 -13.77 9.53
C LEU A 292 -20.51 -13.15 10.93
N ALA A 293 -21.70 -13.00 11.54
CA ALA A 293 -21.87 -12.54 12.90
C ALA A 293 -21.18 -13.41 13.95
N ARG A 294 -21.03 -14.71 13.67
CA ARG A 294 -20.48 -15.70 14.60
C ARG A 294 -18.95 -15.75 14.57
N LEU A 295 -18.31 -15.05 13.63
CA LEU A 295 -16.86 -15.07 13.45
C LEU A 295 -16.10 -14.22 14.48
N ASP A 296 -16.80 -13.48 15.36
CA ASP A 296 -16.25 -12.64 16.44
C ASP A 296 -15.00 -11.83 16.07
N ILE A 297 -15.06 -11.17 14.91
CA ILE A 297 -13.95 -10.35 14.41
C ILE A 297 -13.96 -8.98 15.07
N ALA A 298 -12.77 -8.54 15.51
CA ALA A 298 -12.57 -7.19 16.04
C ALA A 298 -12.88 -6.14 14.96
N ALA A 299 -13.90 -5.29 15.16
CA ALA A 299 -14.25 -4.26 14.18
C ALA A 299 -13.21 -3.15 14.06
N ASP A 300 -12.59 -2.79 15.19
CA ASP A 300 -11.59 -1.73 15.30
C ASP A 300 -10.42 -2.29 16.11
N ALA A 301 -9.24 -2.43 15.50
CA ALA A 301 -8.02 -2.49 16.28
C ALA A 301 -7.83 -1.13 16.98
N PRO A 302 -7.37 -1.09 18.25
CA PRO A 302 -7.20 0.16 18.99
C PRO A 302 -6.37 1.15 18.16
N ARG A 303 -6.80 2.42 18.16
CA ARG A 303 -6.03 3.51 17.53
C ARG A 303 -4.67 3.53 18.21
N GLY A 304 -3.63 3.09 17.50
CA GLY A 304 -2.27 2.96 18.02
C GLY A 304 -1.56 4.29 18.28
N ASP A 305 -2.27 5.29 18.82
CA ASP A 305 -1.63 6.41 19.53
C ASP A 305 -1.24 5.99 20.97
N ASP A 306 -1.86 4.95 21.52
CA ASP A 306 -1.55 4.42 22.85
C ASP A 306 -0.80 3.08 22.74
N GLY A 307 0.50 3.13 22.44
CA GLY A 307 1.45 2.15 23.00
C GLY A 307 1.66 0.79 22.30
N LEU A 308 1.88 0.75 20.98
CA LEU A 308 2.55 -0.39 20.33
C LEU A 308 3.74 0.10 19.48
N ALA A 309 4.69 0.70 20.20
CA ALA A 309 6.08 0.84 19.79
C ALA A 309 6.89 -0.08 20.72
N GLY A 310 6.82 -1.39 20.47
CA GLY A 310 7.43 -2.40 21.31
C GLY A 310 8.76 -2.91 20.78
N GLY A 311 9.84 -2.16 21.01
CA GLY A 311 11.16 -2.75 21.22
C GLY A 311 12.19 -2.68 20.07
N LEU A 312 12.75 -1.50 19.83
CA LEU A 312 14.20 -1.21 19.74
C LEU A 312 14.38 0.29 20.13
N ASP A 313 14.99 0.55 21.29
CA ASP A 313 15.54 1.84 21.76
C ASP A 313 14.67 3.11 21.74
N GLY A 314 13.34 3.01 21.75
CA GLY A 314 12.49 4.21 21.74
C GLY A 314 12.62 5.06 20.46
N ARG A 315 13.24 4.51 19.42
CA ARG A 315 13.35 5.09 18.07
C ARG A 315 12.52 4.25 17.11
N GLY A 316 11.21 4.44 17.19
CA GLY A 316 10.26 3.82 16.25
C GLY A 316 10.33 4.49 14.87
N PRO A 317 9.84 3.82 13.81
CA PRO A 317 9.50 4.49 12.56
C PRO A 317 8.68 5.75 12.84
N GLY A 318 8.92 6.81 12.06
CA GLY A 318 8.14 8.04 12.19
C GLY A 318 6.65 7.82 11.87
N ARG A 319 5.88 8.91 11.95
CA ARG A 319 4.45 8.96 11.58
C ARG A 319 4.24 8.36 10.17
N ALA A 320 3.03 7.94 9.82
CA ALA A 320 2.75 7.34 8.50
C ALA A 320 3.23 8.20 7.31
N ASP A 321 3.31 9.53 7.48
CA ASP A 321 3.85 10.50 6.53
C ASP A 321 5.38 10.38 6.31
N ALA A 322 6.10 9.73 7.22
CA ALA A 322 7.55 9.49 7.23
C ALA A 322 7.85 8.18 7.99
N PRO A 323 7.63 7.00 7.40
CA PRO A 323 7.90 5.70 8.04
C PRO A 323 9.41 5.43 8.24
N TRP A 324 10.24 6.39 7.87
CA TRP A 324 11.68 6.46 8.06
C TRP A 324 12.04 7.64 8.96
N TRP A 325 13.22 7.59 9.57
CA TRP A 325 13.79 8.72 10.29
C TRP A 325 15.19 9.05 9.76
N ILE A 326 15.62 10.28 10.00
CA ILE A 326 16.98 10.73 9.72
C ILE A 326 17.69 10.88 11.05
N GLU A 327 18.76 10.13 11.27
CA GLU A 327 19.63 10.31 12.44
C GLU A 327 20.53 11.52 12.19
N SER A 328 20.43 12.51 13.08
CA SER A 328 21.34 13.66 13.13
C SER A 328 22.47 13.37 14.11
N PRO A 329 23.68 13.93 13.89
CA PRO A 329 24.80 13.75 14.81
C PRO A 329 24.47 14.35 16.19
N GLY A 330 24.17 13.49 17.19
CA GLY A 330 23.92 13.91 18.57
C GLY A 330 22.98 13.04 19.42
N THR A 331 22.33 12.01 18.88
CA THR A 331 21.47 11.11 19.68
C THR A 331 22.30 10.05 20.42
N PRO A 332 22.16 9.87 21.76
CA PRO A 332 23.10 9.14 22.62
C PRO A 332 23.40 7.69 22.23
N ASP A 333 22.42 6.93 21.72
CA ASP A 333 22.56 5.47 21.54
C ASP A 333 23.13 5.04 20.18
N ALA A 334 23.69 5.95 19.37
CA ALA A 334 24.38 5.56 18.13
C ALA A 334 25.73 4.84 18.39
N LEU A 335 26.06 4.53 19.65
CA LEU A 335 27.41 4.19 20.08
C LEU A 335 27.70 2.71 20.32
N ASP A 336 26.72 1.83 20.48
CA ASP A 336 26.99 0.42 20.76
C ASP A 336 26.72 -0.47 19.54
N GLY A 337 27.74 -0.63 18.69
CA GLY A 337 27.75 -1.67 17.64
C GLY A 337 28.49 -1.32 16.36
N LEU A 338 28.85 -0.06 16.14
CA LEU A 338 29.73 0.32 15.04
C LEU A 338 31.17 0.02 15.43
N LEU A 339 31.84 -0.74 14.56
CA LEU A 339 33.28 -1.07 14.56
C LEU A 339 34.17 -0.03 15.28
N PRO A 340 35.23 -0.44 16.01
CA PRO A 340 36.12 0.49 16.67
C PRO A 340 36.75 1.44 15.64
N GLY A 341 36.29 2.70 15.61
CA GLY A 341 36.83 3.73 14.70
C GLY A 341 35.84 4.74 14.11
N ALA A 342 34.52 4.58 14.26
CA ALA A 342 33.56 5.58 13.76
C ALA A 342 33.33 6.71 14.78
N ARG A 343 33.75 7.93 14.45
CA ARG A 343 33.40 9.16 15.20
C ARG A 343 32.41 9.98 14.38
N ILE A 344 31.37 10.49 15.03
CA ILE A 344 30.32 11.33 14.43
C ILE A 344 30.47 12.76 14.96
N VAL A 345 30.56 13.75 14.07
CA VAL A 345 30.82 15.18 14.37
C VAL A 345 29.49 15.95 14.50
N THR A 346 29.37 16.76 15.56
CA THR A 346 28.23 17.61 15.93
C THR A 346 27.87 18.67 14.88
N THR A 347 26.59 19.06 14.81
CA THR A 347 26.13 20.31 14.19
C THR A 347 26.58 21.52 15.02
N GLY A 348 27.86 21.86 14.89
CA GLY A 348 28.54 23.07 15.32
C GLY A 348 29.76 23.26 14.42
N PRO A 349 30.48 24.40 14.45
CA PRO A 349 31.70 24.53 13.64
C PRO A 349 32.65 23.35 13.97
N PRO A 350 33.33 22.79 12.95
CA PRO A 350 33.97 21.49 13.02
C PRO A 350 34.97 21.45 14.18
N SER A 351 34.59 20.74 15.23
CA SER A 351 35.47 20.40 16.35
C SER A 351 35.99 18.97 16.16
N GLY A 352 36.40 18.64 14.93
CA GLY A 352 36.85 17.31 14.52
C GLY A 352 36.94 17.20 13.00
N ASP A 353 38.03 16.59 12.54
CA ASP A 353 38.53 16.52 11.16
C ASP A 353 37.74 15.53 10.26
N GLY A 354 36.41 15.68 10.18
CA GLY A 354 35.56 14.77 9.40
C GLY A 354 34.27 15.40 8.86
N ASP A 355 33.91 15.04 7.63
CA ASP A 355 32.71 15.53 6.93
C ASP A 355 31.40 15.07 7.62
N PRO A 356 30.36 15.91 7.68
CA PRO A 356 29.06 15.55 8.25
C PRO A 356 28.40 14.41 7.48
N VAL A 357 27.88 13.40 8.17
CA VAL A 357 27.18 12.25 7.57
C VAL A 357 25.72 12.25 8.05
N LEU A 358 24.78 12.17 7.11
CA LEU A 358 23.35 11.97 7.38
C LEU A 358 23.01 10.49 7.22
N VAL A 359 22.20 9.92 8.11
CA VAL A 359 21.78 8.51 8.02
C VAL A 359 20.27 8.45 7.89
N TRP A 360 19.79 7.86 6.80
CA TRP A 360 18.38 7.61 6.53
C TRP A 360 18.05 6.16 6.89
N CYS A 361 17.06 5.95 7.76
CA CYS A 361 16.74 4.65 8.34
C CYS A 361 15.34 4.17 7.91
N LEU A 362 15.23 2.94 7.43
CA LEU A 362 13.97 2.31 7.03
C LEU A 362 13.84 0.91 7.66
N PRO A 363 12.81 0.66 8.49
CA PRO A 363 12.50 -0.69 8.94
C PRO A 363 12.11 -1.59 7.78
N LEU A 364 12.75 -2.74 7.68
CA LEU A 364 12.51 -3.82 6.73
C LEU A 364 12.58 -5.17 7.48
N PRO A 365 11.66 -5.42 8.43
CA PRO A 365 11.61 -6.68 9.17
C PRO A 365 11.53 -7.87 8.19
N GLY A 366 12.32 -8.91 8.46
CA GLY A 366 12.39 -10.11 7.61
C GLY A 366 13.25 -9.96 6.35
N ALA A 367 13.78 -8.77 6.03
CA ALA A 367 14.63 -8.60 4.85
C ALA A 367 15.99 -9.28 5.03
N ALA A 368 16.47 -9.92 3.97
CA ALA A 368 17.82 -10.48 3.90
C ALA A 368 18.73 -9.61 3.01
N LYS A 369 20.00 -9.44 3.40
CA LYS A 369 20.97 -8.61 2.67
C LYS A 369 21.15 -9.03 1.20
N LYS A 370 21.06 -10.33 0.90
CA LYS A 370 21.18 -10.88 -0.46
C LYS A 370 20.05 -10.46 -1.40
N ASP A 371 18.89 -10.10 -0.83
CA ASP A 371 17.68 -9.74 -1.57
C ASP A 371 17.47 -8.22 -1.64
N LEU A 372 18.40 -7.44 -1.04
CA LEU A 372 18.35 -5.99 -1.00
C LEU A 372 19.19 -5.39 -2.13
N GLN A 373 18.57 -4.50 -2.92
CA GLN A 373 19.29 -3.65 -3.86
C GLN A 373 18.90 -2.18 -3.64
N LEU A 374 19.91 -1.31 -3.68
CA LEU A 374 19.74 0.14 -3.54
C LEU A 374 20.45 0.83 -4.71
N VAL A 375 19.70 1.61 -5.47
CA VAL A 375 20.24 2.38 -6.61
C VAL A 375 19.77 3.82 -6.53
N ARG A 376 20.70 4.78 -6.57
CA ARG A 376 20.34 6.19 -6.68
C ARG A 376 20.24 6.61 -8.15
N ARG A 377 19.19 7.35 -8.50
CA ARG A 377 19.01 7.97 -9.82
C ARG A 377 18.52 9.41 -9.65
N GLY A 378 19.42 10.37 -9.83
CA GLY A 378 19.13 11.79 -9.61
C GLY A 378 18.68 12.05 -8.16
N ASP A 379 17.45 12.56 -8.04
CA ASP A 379 16.78 12.90 -6.78
C ASP A 379 15.96 11.75 -6.19
N GLU A 380 16.14 10.52 -6.68
CA GLU A 380 15.38 9.34 -6.23
C GLU A 380 16.30 8.21 -5.74
N LEU A 381 15.81 7.44 -4.76
CA LEU A 381 16.34 6.13 -4.39
C LEU A 381 15.41 5.04 -4.89
N LEU A 382 15.96 4.08 -5.63
CA LEU A 382 15.27 2.86 -6.01
C LEU A 382 15.68 1.78 -5.02
N LEU A 383 14.70 1.30 -4.26
CA LEU A 383 14.83 0.26 -3.26
C LEU A 383 14.15 -1.01 -3.77
N THR A 384 14.89 -2.10 -3.82
CA THR A 384 14.37 -3.44 -4.11
C THR A 384 14.62 -4.32 -2.90
N VAL A 385 13.59 -5.01 -2.43
CA VAL A 385 13.68 -5.99 -1.35
C VAL A 385 12.93 -7.24 -1.77
N GLY A 386 13.66 -8.29 -2.16
CA GLY A 386 13.07 -9.49 -2.74
C GLY A 386 12.20 -9.16 -3.96
N PRO A 387 10.89 -9.46 -3.95
CA PRO A 387 9.98 -9.18 -5.06
C PRO A 387 9.43 -7.74 -5.05
N PHE A 388 9.73 -6.94 -4.02
CA PHE A 388 9.12 -5.63 -3.81
C PHE A 388 10.05 -4.52 -4.30
N HIS A 389 9.46 -3.49 -4.92
CA HIS A 389 10.17 -2.35 -5.46
C HIS A 389 9.48 -1.06 -5.03
N ARG A 390 10.25 -0.13 -4.46
CA ARG A 390 9.79 1.21 -4.13
C ARG A 390 10.78 2.25 -4.62
N ILE A 391 10.25 3.36 -5.10
CA ILE A 391 11.05 4.49 -5.56
C ILE A 391 10.74 5.65 -4.62
N VAL A 392 11.75 6.04 -3.84
CA VAL A 392 11.60 7.06 -2.81
C VAL A 392 12.18 8.37 -3.33
N PRO A 393 11.36 9.42 -3.51
CA PRO A 393 11.88 10.75 -3.80
C PRO A 393 12.66 11.26 -2.58
N LEU A 394 13.86 11.77 -2.81
CA LEU A 394 14.69 12.35 -1.76
C LEU A 394 14.14 13.71 -1.35
N GLU A 395 14.22 14.01 -0.05
CA GLU A 395 14.00 15.36 0.47
C GLU A 395 15.13 16.32 0.03
N SER A 396 14.86 17.62 0.04
CA SER A 396 15.78 18.64 -0.48
C SER A 396 17.19 18.59 0.12
N GLY A 397 17.33 18.20 1.39
CA GLY A 397 18.63 18.00 2.03
C GLY A 397 19.40 16.83 1.42
N LEU A 398 18.77 15.66 1.31
CA LEU A 398 19.40 14.45 0.79
C LEU A 398 19.70 14.51 -0.71
N ARG A 399 18.94 15.31 -1.49
CA ARG A 399 19.22 15.57 -2.92
C ARG A 399 20.61 16.14 -3.15
N ARG A 400 21.10 16.95 -2.20
CA ARG A 400 22.42 17.60 -2.28
C ARG A 400 23.55 16.71 -1.72
N CYS A 401 23.24 15.51 -1.22
CA CYS A 401 24.25 14.57 -0.73
C CYS A 401 24.64 13.57 -1.83
N THR A 402 25.61 12.69 -1.55
CA THR A 402 25.91 11.45 -2.29
C THR A 402 25.71 10.26 -1.35
N VAL A 403 25.33 9.08 -1.89
CA VAL A 403 25.20 7.87 -1.06
C VAL A 403 26.59 7.31 -0.80
N SER A 404 27.02 7.29 0.46
CA SER A 404 28.36 6.83 0.88
C SER A 404 28.36 5.43 1.49
N GLY A 405 27.18 4.82 1.65
CA GLY A 405 27.04 3.41 1.99
C GLY A 405 25.62 3.04 2.43
N ALA A 406 25.35 1.74 2.52
CA ALA A 406 24.11 1.22 3.08
C ALA A 406 24.39 -0.08 3.87
N ALA A 407 23.69 -0.26 4.98
CA ALA A 407 23.79 -1.46 5.82
C ALA A 407 22.40 -1.88 6.29
N LEU A 408 22.15 -3.19 6.36
CA LEU A 408 20.95 -3.77 6.93
C LEU A 408 21.36 -4.49 8.22
N THR A 409 20.86 -4.01 9.36
CA THR A 409 21.20 -4.53 10.69
C THR A 409 19.94 -4.51 11.55
N ASP A 410 19.64 -5.64 12.19
CA ASP A 410 18.45 -5.85 13.04
C ASP A 410 17.14 -5.45 12.36
N GLY A 411 16.99 -5.84 11.09
CA GLY A 411 15.79 -5.53 10.32
C GLY A 411 15.64 -4.05 9.94
N VAL A 412 16.68 -3.22 10.10
CA VAL A 412 16.64 -1.79 9.72
C VAL A 412 17.72 -1.49 8.67
N LEU A 413 17.29 -0.96 7.52
CA LEU A 413 18.17 -0.45 6.48
C LEU A 413 18.61 0.97 6.83
N ARG A 414 19.92 1.17 6.98
CA ARG A 414 20.56 2.47 7.22
C ARG A 414 21.35 2.88 5.98
N VAL A 415 20.95 3.96 5.33
CA VAL A 415 21.61 4.54 4.16
C VAL A 415 22.35 5.80 4.58
N ARG A 416 23.67 5.80 4.39
CA ARG A 416 24.55 6.92 4.70
C ARG A 416 24.66 7.86 3.52
N PHE A 417 24.53 9.15 3.81
CA PHE A 417 24.62 10.26 2.88
C PHE A 417 25.73 11.20 3.32
N THR A 418 26.59 11.58 2.38
CA THR A 418 27.64 12.58 2.60
C THR A 418 27.32 13.81 1.74
N PRO A 419 27.22 15.02 2.29
CA PRO A 419 27.01 16.26 1.54
C PRO A 419 27.96 16.39 0.34
N ASP A 420 27.42 16.73 -0.82
CA ASP A 420 28.24 17.05 -1.99
C ASP A 420 28.80 18.48 -1.83
N PRO A 421 30.14 18.65 -1.74
CA PRO A 421 30.75 19.96 -1.56
C PRO A 421 30.51 20.92 -2.73
N GLY A 422 30.07 20.44 -3.89
CA GLY A 422 29.67 21.26 -5.04
C GLY A 422 28.24 21.78 -4.98
N LEU A 423 27.38 21.20 -4.13
CA LEU A 423 25.96 21.54 -4.01
C LEU A 423 25.60 22.14 -2.64
N TRP A 424 26.48 22.02 -1.65
CA TRP A 424 26.29 22.60 -0.33
C TRP A 424 26.77 24.06 -0.24
N PRO A 425 26.05 24.96 0.45
CA PRO A 425 26.52 26.32 0.65
C PRO A 425 27.84 26.30 1.41
N ARG A 426 28.88 26.89 0.85
CA ARG A 426 30.12 27.16 1.59
C ARG A 426 29.79 28.20 2.66
N THR A 427 29.88 27.82 3.93
CA THR A 427 29.96 28.78 5.03
C THR A 427 31.27 29.54 4.85
N GLY A 428 31.16 30.74 4.29
CA GLY A 428 32.25 31.72 4.17
C GLY A 428 32.37 32.59 5.42
#